data_AF-A0A1E1WK71-F1
#
_entry.id   AF-A0A1E1WK71-F1
#
_cell.length_a   1.000
_cell.length_b   1.000
_cell.length_c   1.000
_cell.angle_alpha   90.00
_cell.angle_beta   90.00
_cell.angle_gamma   90.00
#
_symmetry.space_group_name_H-M   'P 1'
#
loop_
_entity.id
_entity.type
_entity.pdbx_description
1 polymer ?
#
loop_
_entity_poly.entity_id
_entity_poly.type
_entity_poly.pdbx_seq_one_letter_code
_entity_poly.pdbx_strand_id
1 'polypeptide(L)'
;SRLLEQLLRNLEKRDPHQFFAWPVNDNFAPNYSNIIKKPMDFSTIKQKIDDNEYKSLNCFISDFKLMCNNAMKYNKPGTVYHKAAKRLLHAGLKQLTPQKLRPLGDMLTYMYEIPIRELGFDMG
;
A
#
# COMPACT_ATOMS: atom_id res chain seq x y z
N SER A 1 -0.02 10.30 -9.51
CA SER A 1 -0.19 11.30 -8.42
C SER A 1 1.11 11.35 -7.62
N ARG A 2 1.80 12.51 -7.60
CA ARG A 2 3.16 12.63 -7.03
C ARG A 2 3.24 12.18 -5.57
N LEU A 3 2.21 12.49 -4.77
CA LEU A 3 2.12 12.04 -3.37
C LEU A 3 2.04 10.50 -3.30
N LEU A 4 1.08 9.88 -4.01
CA LEU A 4 0.90 8.43 -3.96
C LEU A 4 2.14 7.67 -4.42
N GLU A 5 2.83 8.17 -5.46
CA GLU A 5 4.09 7.58 -5.92
C GLU A 5 5.19 7.64 -4.85
N GLN A 6 5.29 8.75 -4.11
CA GLN A 6 6.26 8.87 -3.02
C GLN A 6 5.92 7.94 -1.85
N LEU A 7 4.63 7.82 -1.51
CA LEU A 7 4.17 6.91 -0.48
C LEU A 7 4.41 5.45 -0.87
N LEU A 8 4.11 5.07 -2.11
CA LEU A 8 4.40 3.74 -2.64
C LEU A 8 5.89 3.41 -2.54
N ARG A 9 6.79 4.29 -3.02
CA ARG A 9 8.24 4.11 -2.89
C ARG A 9 8.70 3.92 -1.45
N ASN A 10 8.08 4.62 -0.49
CA ASN A 10 8.40 4.47 0.92
C ASN A 10 7.91 3.14 1.51
N LEU A 11 6.83 2.57 0.98
CA LEU A 11 6.34 1.24 1.36
C LEU A 11 7.17 0.13 0.73
N GLU A 12 7.55 0.25 -0.54
CA GLU A 12 8.41 -0.72 -1.25
C GLU A 12 9.78 -0.87 -0.56
N LYS A 13 10.39 0.24 -0.10
CA LYS A 13 11.63 0.22 0.69
C LYS A 13 11.54 -0.62 1.97
N ARG A 14 10.32 -0.92 2.46
CA ARG A 14 10.09 -1.76 3.64
C ARG A 14 9.88 -3.24 3.29
N ASP A 15 9.91 -3.59 2.01
CA ASP A 15 9.90 -4.95 1.49
C ASP A 15 11.20 -5.26 0.70
N PRO A 16 12.36 -5.33 1.38
CA PRO A 16 13.64 -5.52 0.70
C PRO A 16 13.77 -6.88 -0.02
N HIS A 17 12.96 -7.86 0.37
CA HIS A 17 12.91 -9.18 -0.25
C HIS A 17 11.91 -9.28 -1.40
N GLN A 18 11.20 -8.19 -1.71
CA GLN A 18 10.26 -8.10 -2.82
C GLN A 18 9.16 -9.17 -2.79
N PHE A 19 8.69 -9.54 -1.59
CA PHE A 19 7.59 -10.51 -1.44
C PHE A 19 6.26 -9.98 -1.99
N PHE A 20 6.11 -8.66 -2.10
CA PHE A 20 4.88 -7.99 -2.53
C PHE A 20 5.05 -7.22 -3.84
N ALA A 21 6.17 -7.39 -4.53
CA ALA A 21 6.49 -6.60 -5.72
C ALA A 21 5.59 -6.91 -6.92
N TRP A 22 5.23 -8.18 -7.12
CA TRP A 22 4.54 -8.67 -8.31
C TRP A 22 3.32 -9.54 -7.96
N PRO A 23 2.37 -9.72 -8.89
CA PRO A 23 1.20 -10.56 -8.67
C PRO A 23 1.59 -12.00 -8.30
N VAL A 24 0.91 -12.53 -7.28
CA VAL A 24 1.04 -13.94 -6.91
C VAL A 24 0.18 -14.79 -7.85
N ASN A 25 0.78 -15.83 -8.43
CA ASN A 25 0.07 -16.81 -9.26
C ASN A 25 0.15 -18.22 -8.66
N ASP A 26 -0.70 -19.12 -9.18
CA ASP A 26 -0.86 -20.47 -8.61
C ASP A 26 0.37 -21.38 -8.78
N ASN A 27 1.32 -21.03 -9.67
CA ASN A 27 2.57 -21.80 -9.83
C ASN A 27 3.51 -21.59 -8.64
N PHE A 28 3.51 -20.39 -8.05
CA PHE A 28 4.33 -20.06 -6.88
C PHE A 28 3.58 -20.28 -5.57
N ALA A 29 2.26 -20.13 -5.59
CA ALA A 29 1.40 -20.27 -4.43
C ALA A 29 0.22 -21.19 -4.80
N PRO A 30 0.33 -22.51 -4.59
CA PRO A 30 -0.71 -23.46 -4.95
C PRO A 30 -2.09 -23.04 -4.42
N ASN A 31 -3.10 -23.05 -5.29
CA ASN A 31 -4.49 -22.73 -4.95
C ASN A 31 -4.74 -21.28 -4.49
N TYR A 32 -3.83 -20.34 -4.77
CA TYR A 32 -3.95 -18.94 -4.34
C TYR A 32 -5.18 -18.25 -4.94
N SER A 33 -5.42 -18.39 -6.24
CA SER A 33 -6.56 -17.79 -6.96
C SER A 33 -7.92 -18.25 -6.40
N ASN A 34 -7.98 -19.48 -5.88
CA ASN A 34 -9.17 -20.03 -5.24
C ASN A 34 -9.40 -19.46 -3.84
N ILE A 35 -8.35 -19.12 -3.09
CA ILE A 35 -8.42 -18.61 -1.71
C ILE A 35 -8.57 -17.08 -1.66
N ILE A 36 -7.85 -16.39 -2.55
CA ILE A 36 -7.72 -14.93 -2.60
C ILE A 36 -8.48 -14.40 -3.80
N LYS A 37 -9.62 -13.78 -3.54
CA LYS A 37 -10.57 -13.34 -4.58
C LYS A 37 -10.26 -11.97 -5.18
N LYS A 38 -9.43 -11.17 -4.50
CA LYS A 38 -9.01 -9.84 -4.94
C LYS A 38 -7.51 -9.73 -4.72
N PRO A 39 -6.67 -10.28 -5.62
CA PRO A 39 -5.22 -10.15 -5.50
C PRO A 39 -4.79 -8.68 -5.58
N MET A 40 -3.67 -8.37 -4.95
CA MET A 40 -3.07 -7.04 -4.96
C MET A 40 -1.57 -7.16 -4.65
N ASP A 41 -0.78 -6.30 -5.26
CA ASP A 41 0.68 -6.23 -5.16
C ASP A 41 1.15 -4.80 -5.52
N PHE A 42 2.43 -4.49 -5.28
CA PHE A 42 2.95 -3.14 -5.53
C PHE A 42 2.94 -2.74 -7.00
N SER A 43 3.21 -3.65 -7.94
CA SER A 43 3.14 -3.33 -9.38
C SER A 43 1.72 -2.98 -9.81
N THR A 44 0.71 -3.69 -9.29
CA THR A 44 -0.70 -3.37 -9.52
C THR A 44 -1.06 -2.02 -8.89
N ILE A 45 -0.64 -1.74 -7.65
CA ILE A 45 -0.86 -0.43 -7.02
C ILE A 45 -0.19 0.69 -7.84
N LYS A 46 1.02 0.45 -8.36
CA LYS A 46 1.73 1.41 -9.22
C LYS A 46 0.93 1.70 -10.48
N GLN A 47 0.45 0.67 -11.17
CA GLN A 47 -0.36 0.81 -12.37
C GLN A 47 -1.62 1.64 -12.09
N LYS A 48 -2.32 1.37 -11.00
CA LYS A 48 -3.50 2.14 -10.57
C LYS A 48 -3.21 3.61 -10.24
N ILE A 49 -2.00 3.92 -9.78
CA ILE A 49 -1.55 5.32 -9.59
C ILE A 49 -1.33 6.00 -10.95
N ASP A 50 -0.73 5.28 -11.90
CA ASP A 50 -0.41 5.78 -13.24
C ASP A 50 -1.68 6.03 -14.06
N ASP A 51 -2.66 5.13 -13.92
CA ASP A 51 -3.98 5.23 -14.55
C ASP A 51 -4.95 6.18 -13.81
N ASN A 52 -4.47 6.86 -12.76
CA ASN A 52 -5.22 7.84 -11.97
C ASN A 52 -6.55 7.27 -11.38
N GLU A 53 -6.53 6.01 -10.97
CA GLU A 53 -7.70 5.31 -10.43
C GLU A 53 -8.00 5.67 -8.97
N TYR A 54 -6.98 6.11 -8.22
CA TYR A 54 -7.15 6.47 -6.81
C TYR A 54 -7.72 7.88 -6.64
N LYS A 55 -9.02 7.96 -6.35
CA LYS A 55 -9.73 9.23 -6.07
C LYS A 55 -9.47 9.80 -4.67
N SER A 56 -8.87 9.01 -3.78
CA SER A 56 -8.45 9.47 -2.46
C SER A 56 -7.29 8.63 -1.92
N LEU A 57 -6.57 9.19 -0.94
CA LEU A 57 -5.56 8.48 -0.16
C LEU A 57 -6.14 7.23 0.52
N ASN A 58 -7.40 7.27 0.96
CA ASN A 58 -8.07 6.12 1.55
C ASN A 58 -8.23 4.95 0.55
N CYS A 59 -8.46 5.22 -0.73
CA CYS A 59 -8.51 4.17 -1.76
C CYS A 59 -7.15 3.47 -1.89
N PHE A 60 -6.05 4.24 -1.91
CA PHE A 60 -4.68 3.70 -1.92
C PHE A 60 -4.38 2.87 -0.66
N ILE A 61 -4.72 3.40 0.53
CA ILE A 61 -4.55 2.70 1.81
C ILE A 61 -5.35 1.39 1.83
N SER A 62 -6.53 1.36 1.23
CA SER A 62 -7.37 0.16 1.14
C SER A 62 -6.67 -0.96 0.36
N ASP A 63 -6.10 -0.66 -0.80
CA ASP A 63 -5.37 -1.66 -1.61
C ASP A 63 -4.08 -2.12 -0.93
N PHE A 64 -3.36 -1.22 -0.27
CA PHE A 64 -2.19 -1.59 0.54
C PHE A 64 -2.57 -2.55 1.69
N LYS A 65 -3.67 -2.28 2.40
CA LYS A 65 -4.20 -3.18 3.44
C LYS A 65 -4.63 -4.52 2.84
N LEU A 66 -5.32 -4.50 1.71
CA LEU A 66 -5.77 -5.69 1.00
C LEU A 66 -4.60 -6.61 0.66
N MET A 67 -3.54 -6.07 0.06
CA MET A 67 -2.30 -6.80 -0.26
C MET A 67 -1.72 -7.51 0.97
N CYS A 68 -1.54 -6.79 2.08
CA CYS A 68 -1.00 -7.37 3.32
C CYS A 68 -1.94 -8.42 3.92
N ASN A 69 -3.25 -8.15 3.92
CA ASN A 69 -4.26 -9.06 4.46
C ASN A 69 -4.39 -10.34 3.63
N ASN A 70 -4.27 -10.26 2.31
CA ASN A 70 -4.25 -11.42 1.43
C ASN A 70 -3.08 -12.34 1.77
N ALA A 71 -1.89 -11.77 1.97
CA ALA A 71 -0.72 -12.55 2.36
C ALA A 71 -0.90 -13.20 3.75
N MET A 72 -1.46 -12.51 4.73
CA MET A 72 -1.75 -13.10 6.04
C MET A 72 -2.89 -14.14 6.01
N LYS A 73 -3.85 -13.99 5.08
CA LYS A 73 -4.94 -14.96 4.89
C LYS A 73 -4.44 -16.26 4.25
N TYR A 74 -3.61 -16.15 3.22
CA TYR A 74 -3.10 -17.30 2.49
C TYR A 74 -2.01 -18.05 3.28
N ASN A 75 -1.07 -17.31 3.89
CA ASN A 75 0.07 -17.90 4.57
C ASN A 75 -0.23 -18.18 6.04
N LYS A 76 0.19 -19.36 6.55
CA LYS A 76 0.03 -19.70 7.96
C LYS A 76 0.77 -18.70 8.88
N PRO A 77 0.23 -18.38 10.06
CA PRO A 77 0.96 -17.63 11.09
C PRO A 77 2.32 -18.27 11.37
N GLY A 78 3.36 -17.44 11.53
CA GLY A 78 4.72 -17.91 11.80
C GLY A 78 5.64 -17.99 10.57
N THR A 79 5.08 -18.15 9.37
CA THR A 79 5.82 -18.14 8.10
C THR A 79 6.48 -16.77 7.83
N VAL A 80 7.53 -16.78 7.00
CA VAL A 80 8.25 -15.55 6.62
C VAL A 80 7.31 -14.54 5.95
N TYR A 81 6.41 -15.00 5.06
CA TYR A 81 5.46 -14.16 4.34
C TYR A 81 4.41 -13.54 5.27
N HIS A 82 3.82 -14.34 6.18
CA HIS A 82 2.85 -13.81 7.14
C HIS A 82 3.52 -12.79 8.09
N LYS A 83 4.73 -13.08 8.59
CA LYS A 83 5.48 -12.14 9.44
C LYS A 83 5.83 -10.85 8.70
N ALA A 84 6.28 -10.95 7.45
CA ALA A 84 6.60 -9.81 6.60
C ALA A 84 5.36 -8.95 6.35
N ALA A 85 4.22 -9.55 5.99
CA ALA A 85 2.96 -8.86 5.76
C ALA A 85 2.48 -8.09 7.00
N LYS A 86 2.51 -8.74 8.18
CA LYS A 86 2.13 -8.10 9.44
C LYS A 86 3.03 -6.90 9.78
N ARG A 87 4.35 -7.04 9.60
CA ARG A 87 5.32 -5.97 9.84
C ARG A 87 5.15 -4.82 8.86
N LEU A 88 4.98 -5.12 7.57
CA LEU A 88 4.78 -4.14 6.51
C LEU A 88 3.49 -3.36 6.76
N LEU A 89 2.37 -4.04 7.04
CA LEU A 89 1.10 -3.40 7.36
C LEU A 89 1.22 -2.44 8.54
N HIS A 90 1.78 -2.90 9.65
CA HIS A 90 1.92 -2.09 10.85
C HIS A 90 2.81 -0.85 10.60
N ALA A 91 3.98 -1.05 9.99
CA ALA A 91 4.90 0.04 9.70
C ALA A 91 4.35 1.02 8.65
N GLY A 92 3.67 0.51 7.62
CA GLY A 92 3.07 1.31 6.56
C GLY A 92 1.94 2.19 7.07
N LEU A 93 0.98 1.64 7.81
CA LEU A 93 -0.13 2.43 8.35
C LEU A 93 0.32 3.53 9.30
N LYS A 94 1.38 3.29 10.09
CA LYS A 94 1.98 4.32 10.95
C LYS A 94 2.53 5.51 10.16
N GLN A 95 2.98 5.31 8.93
CA GLN A 95 3.52 6.37 8.06
C GLN A 95 2.45 7.09 7.24
N LEU A 96 1.26 6.50 7.11
CA LEU A 96 0.15 7.04 6.32
C LEU A 96 -0.85 7.82 7.18
N THR A 97 -0.48 8.19 8.40
CA THR A 97 -1.33 9.00 9.30
C THR A 97 -1.21 10.48 8.99
N PRO A 98 -2.24 11.30 9.29
CA PRO A 98 -2.15 12.76 9.16
C PRO A 98 -0.94 13.35 9.89
N GLN A 99 -0.61 12.85 11.08
CA GLN A 99 0.54 13.32 11.87
C GLN A 99 1.88 13.08 11.17
N LYS A 100 1.99 12.04 10.33
CA LYS A 100 3.19 11.78 9.54
C LYS A 100 3.20 12.47 8.19
N LEU A 101 2.03 12.74 7.63
CA LEU A 101 1.89 13.36 6.32
C LEU A 101 1.91 14.90 6.37
N ARG A 102 1.40 15.53 7.43
CA ARG A 102 1.40 17.00 7.57
C ARG A 102 2.79 17.63 7.43
N PRO A 103 3.85 17.11 8.09
CA PRO A 103 5.20 17.67 7.91
C PRO A 103 5.77 17.54 6.49
N LEU A 104 5.18 16.69 5.65
CA LEU A 104 5.56 16.64 4.24
C LEU A 104 5.02 17.85 3.47
N GLY A 105 3.95 18.50 3.93
CA GLY A 105 3.42 19.72 3.33
C GLY A 105 4.44 20.84 3.24
N ASP A 106 5.24 21.02 4.30
CA ASP A 106 6.31 22.02 4.34
C ASP A 106 7.38 21.79 3.26
N MET A 107 7.65 20.53 2.92
CA MET A 107 8.64 20.15 1.90
C MET A 107 8.03 20.03 0.49
N LEU A 108 6.74 19.71 0.43
CA LEU A 108 5.99 19.37 -0.77
C LEU A 108 4.77 20.30 -0.83
N THR A 109 5.01 21.60 -1.03
CA THR A 109 3.99 22.65 -0.92
C THR A 109 2.76 22.43 -1.79
N TYR A 110 2.87 21.69 -2.90
CA TYR A 110 1.71 21.26 -3.70
C TYR A 110 0.68 20.45 -2.89
N MET A 111 1.04 19.88 -1.74
CA MET A 111 0.13 19.15 -0.88
C MET A 111 -0.97 20.04 -0.30
N TYR A 112 -0.73 21.35 -0.14
CA TYR A 112 -1.77 22.31 0.29
C TYR A 112 -2.84 22.54 -0.77
N GLU A 113 -2.56 22.19 -2.03
CA GLU A 113 -3.53 22.28 -3.14
C GLU A 113 -4.37 20.99 -3.28
N ILE A 114 -3.99 19.91 -2.58
CA ILE A 114 -4.73 18.64 -2.63
C ILE A 114 -6.04 18.82 -1.85
N PRO A 115 -7.22 18.56 -2.48
CA PRO A 115 -8.49 18.72 -1.79
C PRO A 115 -8.63 17.81 -0.56
N ILE A 116 -9.26 18.31 0.52
CA ILE A 116 -9.51 17.55 1.76
C ILE A 116 -10.24 16.23 1.47
N ARG A 117 -11.16 16.20 0.51
CA ARG A 117 -11.87 14.97 0.10
C ARG A 117 -10.94 13.89 -0.47
N GLU A 118 -9.82 14.31 -1.06
CA GLU A 118 -8.82 13.41 -1.67
C GLU A 118 -7.79 12.97 -0.62
N LEU A 119 -7.36 13.89 0.25
CA LEU A 119 -6.37 13.58 1.29
C LEU A 119 -6.99 12.88 2.52
N GLY A 120 -8.25 13.16 2.81
CA GLY A 120 -9.00 12.64 3.96
C GLY A 120 -8.77 13.40 5.27
N PHE A 121 -7.98 14.47 5.26
CA PHE A 121 -7.73 15.36 6.39
C PHE A 121 -7.28 16.74 5.91
N ASP A 122 -7.38 17.72 6.79
CA ASP A 122 -6.91 19.09 6.55
C ASP A 122 -5.40 19.19 6.81
N MET A 123 -4.69 19.84 5.87
CA MET A 123 -3.26 20.14 5.96
C MET A 123 -2.95 21.32 6.90
N GLY A 124 -3.96 22.15 7.21
CA GLY A 124 -3.81 23.34 8.04
C GLY A 124 -3.69 24.61 7.20
#